data_AF-A0AAD7GYX6-F1
#
_entry.id   AF-A0AAD7GYX6-F1
#
_cell.length_a   1.000
_cell.length_b   1.000
_cell.length_c   1.000
_cell.angle_alpha   90.00
_cell.angle_beta   90.00
_cell.angle_gamma   90.00
#
_symmetry.space_group_name_H-M   'P 1'
#
loop_
_entity.id
_entity.type
_entity.pdbx_description
1 polymer ?
#
loop_
_entity_poly.entity_id
_entity_poly.type
_entity_poly.pdbx_seq_one_letter_code
_entity_poly.pdbx_strand_id
1 'polypeptide(L)'
;MKVRWNTTLAELERAQQLQSAFDAFVSDLPKGLTGKAKRVAQSRKKKWEMSSGDWKFTAKLVQALEVLKLCTLEFSTKSVPTITKVLPLYKLVEVTLNELGEKYAEDEPGLSAALLAGATVATKYIFNALFGDYVLLGAVLHPAMRVAFFANDQWDPSVAIRARQLLLNIVKKYAQARQDNSPGRVGTDFAPKSSGETPQLSIFAMATALKTNPAPAAPRAVNGKDEVELYCGNISPVAQGFDDPLTWWKVSRLLFNLNAGLIFYNRTIWGR
;
A
#
# COMPACT_ATOMS: atom_id res chain seq x y z
N MET A 1 18.64 8.38 14.01
CA MET A 1 18.28 9.54 13.17
C MET A 1 17.37 9.03 12.06
N LYS A 2 16.05 9.32 12.07
CA LYS A 2 15.12 8.83 11.03
C LYS A 2 15.49 9.53 9.71
N VAL A 3 15.99 8.77 8.74
CA VAL A 3 16.24 9.30 7.39
C VAL A 3 14.88 9.68 6.80
N ARG A 4 14.67 10.99 6.56
CA ARG A 4 13.41 11.53 6.04
C ARG A 4 13.41 11.37 4.52
N TRP A 5 12.95 10.23 4.02
CA TRP A 5 12.79 9.98 2.58
C TRP A 5 11.70 10.86 1.92
N ASN A 6 11.16 11.83 2.67
CA ASN A 6 10.09 12.73 2.29
C ASN A 6 10.44 14.22 2.46
N THR A 7 11.73 14.59 2.58
CA THR A 7 12.16 15.98 2.79
C THR A 7 11.61 16.91 1.71
N THR A 8 11.71 16.53 0.43
CA THR A 8 11.21 17.35 -0.69
C THR A 8 9.71 17.62 -0.58
N LEU A 9 8.90 16.60 -0.32
CA LEU A 9 7.45 16.81 -0.16
C LEU A 9 7.15 17.69 1.06
N ALA A 10 7.83 17.47 2.19
CA ALA A 10 7.61 18.28 3.38
C ALA A 10 7.98 19.76 3.15
N GLU A 11 9.03 20.02 2.36
CA GLU A 11 9.42 21.37 1.95
C GLU A 11 8.37 22.01 1.04
N LEU A 12 7.85 21.27 0.05
CA LEU A 12 6.81 21.76 -0.87
C LEU A 12 5.48 22.03 -0.13
N GLU A 13 5.03 21.10 0.72
CA GLU A 13 3.84 21.28 1.58
C GLU A 13 4.00 22.53 2.46
N ARG A 14 5.19 22.72 3.05
CA ARG A 14 5.48 23.88 3.87
C ARG A 14 5.53 25.17 3.07
N ALA A 15 6.10 25.14 1.86
CA ALA A 15 6.15 26.28 0.96
C ALA A 15 4.73 26.74 0.58
N GLN A 16 3.82 25.81 0.30
CA GLN A 16 2.42 26.13 0.03
C GLN A 16 1.71 26.79 1.22
N GLN A 17 1.90 26.26 2.43
CA GLN A 17 1.33 26.84 3.64
C GLN A 17 1.83 28.27 3.89
N LEU A 18 3.06 28.55 3.48
CA LEU A 18 3.71 29.85 3.69
C LEU A 18 3.65 30.75 2.46
N GLN A 19 2.89 30.41 1.42
CA GLN A 19 2.85 31.15 0.16
C GLN A 19 2.67 32.66 0.37
N SER A 20 1.61 33.07 1.09
CA SER A 20 1.33 34.49 1.33
C SER A 20 2.43 35.20 2.11
N ALA A 21 3.06 34.51 3.08
CA ALA A 21 4.15 35.07 3.86
C ALA A 21 5.44 35.18 3.03
N PHE A 22 5.69 34.21 2.16
CA PHE A 22 6.84 34.22 1.24
C PHE A 22 6.70 35.33 0.21
N ASP A 23 5.54 35.46 -0.43
CA ASP A 23 5.27 36.51 -1.43
C ASP A 23 5.40 37.90 -0.79
N ALA A 24 4.89 38.09 0.43
CA ALA A 24 5.05 39.33 1.20
C ALA A 24 6.54 39.61 1.51
N PHE A 25 7.28 38.62 2.01
CA PHE A 25 8.71 38.75 2.30
C PHE A 25 9.51 39.13 1.05
N VAL A 26 9.28 38.45 -0.07
CA VAL A 26 9.97 38.72 -1.35
C VAL A 26 9.63 40.10 -1.90
N SER A 27 8.37 40.53 -1.75
CA SER A 27 7.95 41.87 -2.14
C SER A 27 8.60 42.96 -1.30
N ASP A 28 8.84 42.67 -0.01
CA ASP A 28 9.36 43.62 0.97
C ASP A 28 10.89 43.73 1.00
N LEU A 29 11.61 42.78 0.39
CA LEU A 29 13.08 42.78 0.28
C LEU A 29 13.73 44.14 -0.03
N PRO A 30 13.26 44.95 -1.01
CA PRO A 30 13.89 46.23 -1.33
C PRO A 30 13.39 47.42 -0.49
N LYS A 31 12.39 47.24 0.38
CA LYS A 31 11.80 48.34 1.16
C LYS A 31 12.84 48.92 2.13
N GLY A 32 12.90 50.24 2.21
CA GLY A 32 13.81 50.96 3.13
C GLY A 32 15.31 50.90 2.78
N LEU A 33 15.71 50.18 1.73
CA LEU A 33 17.12 50.07 1.32
C LEU A 33 17.48 51.13 0.26
N THR A 34 18.74 51.57 0.27
CA THR A 34 19.29 52.53 -0.72
C THR A 34 20.60 52.03 -1.34
N GLY A 35 21.03 52.65 -2.44
CA GLY A 35 22.31 52.39 -3.09
C GLY A 35 22.55 50.93 -3.50
N LYS A 36 23.73 50.41 -3.16
CA LYS A 36 24.16 49.04 -3.50
C LYS A 36 23.27 47.96 -2.86
N ALA A 37 22.85 48.17 -1.60
CA ALA A 37 22.00 47.22 -0.88
C ALA A 37 20.64 47.03 -1.56
N LYS A 38 20.02 48.13 -2.02
CA LYS A 38 18.76 48.08 -2.78
C LYS A 38 18.91 47.28 -4.07
N ARG A 39 19.99 47.48 -4.83
CA ARG A 39 20.25 46.74 -6.08
C ARG A 39 20.38 45.23 -5.85
N VAL A 40 21.08 44.83 -4.77
CA VAL A 40 21.20 43.41 -4.39
C VAL A 40 19.84 42.83 -4.00
N ALA A 41 19.05 43.54 -3.21
CA ALA A 41 17.71 43.10 -2.82
C ALA A 41 16.75 42.98 -4.02
N GLN A 42 16.79 43.91 -4.97
CA GLN A 42 16.01 43.84 -6.21
C GLN A 42 16.41 42.64 -7.08
N SER A 43 17.72 42.35 -7.18
CA SER A 43 18.20 41.16 -7.88
C SER A 43 17.70 39.87 -7.22
N ARG A 44 17.69 39.81 -5.88
CA ARG A 44 17.13 38.67 -5.13
C ARG A 44 15.62 38.56 -5.31
N LYS A 45 14.88 39.67 -5.23
CA LYS A 45 13.44 39.70 -5.50
C LYS A 45 13.14 39.08 -6.85
N LYS A 46 13.79 39.56 -7.92
CA LYS A 46 13.59 39.01 -9.27
C LYS A 46 13.89 37.51 -9.37
N LYS A 47 14.84 37.00 -8.58
CA LYS A 47 15.21 35.58 -8.57
C LYS A 47 14.23 34.71 -7.78
N TRP A 48 13.62 35.24 -6.73
CA TRP A 48 12.79 34.50 -5.78
C TRP A 48 11.30 34.71 -5.97
N GLU A 49 10.91 35.70 -6.78
CA GLU A 49 9.53 35.93 -7.14
C GLU A 49 8.97 34.73 -7.89
N MET A 50 7.91 34.14 -7.33
CA MET A 50 7.18 33.03 -7.92
C MET A 50 5.89 33.57 -8.51
N SER A 51 5.58 33.16 -9.73
CA SER A 51 4.31 33.47 -10.38
C SER A 51 3.19 32.62 -9.80
N SER A 52 1.94 32.98 -10.08
CA SER A 52 0.78 32.11 -9.78
C SER A 52 0.91 30.75 -10.49
N GLY A 53 1.54 30.70 -11.66
CA GLY A 53 1.82 29.46 -12.38
C GLY A 53 2.77 28.54 -11.61
N ASP A 54 3.85 29.10 -11.05
CA ASP A 54 4.84 28.32 -10.28
C ASP A 54 4.23 27.72 -9.01
N TRP A 55 3.34 28.46 -8.34
CA TRP A 55 2.60 27.96 -7.19
C TRP A 55 1.61 26.85 -7.57
N LYS A 56 0.92 26.98 -8.70
CA LYS A 56 0.06 25.91 -9.24
C LYS A 56 0.87 24.67 -9.61
N PHE A 57 2.04 24.84 -10.24
CA PHE A 57 2.94 23.74 -10.55
C PHE A 57 3.42 23.03 -9.29
N THR A 58 3.78 23.79 -8.26
CA THR A 58 4.13 23.26 -6.93
C THR A 58 3.01 22.41 -6.34
N ALA A 59 1.74 22.82 -6.52
CA ALA A 59 0.59 22.01 -6.08
C ALA A 59 0.44 20.69 -6.82
N LYS A 60 0.67 20.69 -8.14
CA LYS A 60 0.68 19.45 -8.94
C LYS A 60 1.79 18.50 -8.46
N LEU A 61 2.97 19.03 -8.11
CA LEU A 61 4.06 18.24 -7.53
C LEU A 61 3.72 17.64 -6.17
N VAL A 62 3.08 18.41 -5.27
CA VAL A 62 2.64 17.90 -3.96
C VAL A 62 1.66 16.74 -4.15
N GLN A 63 0.67 16.91 -5.03
CA GLN A 63 -0.31 15.85 -5.35
C GLN A 63 0.37 14.58 -5.87
N ALA A 64 1.34 14.71 -6.78
CA ALA A 64 2.08 13.57 -7.31
C ALA A 64 2.90 12.80 -6.25
N LEU A 65 3.51 13.51 -5.31
CA LEU A 65 4.36 12.92 -4.28
C LEU A 65 3.56 12.35 -3.09
N GLU A 66 2.30 12.75 -2.93
CA GLU A 66 1.45 12.34 -1.81
C GLU A 66 1.26 10.81 -1.75
N VAL A 67 1.02 10.16 -2.90
CA VAL A 67 0.83 8.69 -2.95
C VAL A 67 2.07 7.95 -2.43
N LEU A 68 3.27 8.46 -2.72
CA LEU A 68 4.53 7.87 -2.26
C LEU A 68 4.70 8.03 -0.75
N LYS A 69 4.34 9.20 -0.19
CA LYS A 69 4.35 9.45 1.26
C LYS A 69 3.39 8.53 1.99
N LEU A 70 2.16 8.40 1.49
CA LEU A 70 1.15 7.56 2.12
C LEU A 70 1.55 6.08 2.10
N CYS A 71 2.05 5.57 0.96
CA CYS A 71 2.54 4.19 0.88
C CYS A 71 3.75 3.96 1.79
N THR A 72 4.68 4.92 1.90
CA THR A 72 5.83 4.81 2.81
C THR A 72 5.42 4.78 4.28
N LEU A 73 4.37 5.53 4.64
CA LEU A 73 3.83 5.54 6.00
C LEU A 73 3.24 4.17 6.37
N GLU A 74 2.55 3.51 5.45
CA GLU A 74 2.03 2.15 5.66
C GLU A 74 3.15 1.15 5.99
N PHE A 75 4.26 1.19 5.26
CA PHE A 75 5.42 0.32 5.53
C PHE A 75 6.16 0.66 6.83
N SER A 76 5.90 1.85 7.40
CA SER A 76 6.52 2.29 8.65
C SER A 76 5.77 1.82 9.91
N THR A 77 4.64 1.11 9.75
CA THR A 77 3.85 0.57 10.85
C THR A 77 4.50 -0.69 11.43
N LYS A 78 4.59 -0.78 12.77
CA LYS A 78 5.24 -1.91 13.46
C LYS A 78 4.27 -3.00 13.95
N SER A 79 2.98 -2.70 13.99
CA SER A 79 1.94 -3.54 14.60
C SER A 79 1.20 -4.43 13.60
N VAL A 80 1.44 -4.26 12.30
CA VAL A 80 0.68 -4.91 11.22
C VAL A 80 1.63 -5.58 10.24
N PRO A 81 1.32 -6.79 9.71
CA PRO A 81 2.10 -7.40 8.64
C PRO A 81 2.16 -6.50 7.41
N THR A 82 3.36 -6.03 7.06
CA THR A 82 3.57 -5.14 5.92
C THR A 82 3.81 -5.89 4.61
N ILE A 83 4.24 -7.16 4.68
CA ILE A 83 4.50 -7.99 3.50
C ILE A 83 3.26 -8.17 2.61
N THR A 84 2.07 -8.23 3.22
CA THR A 84 0.80 -8.34 2.51
C THR A 84 0.42 -7.05 1.77
N LYS A 85 1.03 -5.92 2.15
CA LYS A 85 0.76 -4.59 1.59
C LYS A 85 1.65 -4.26 0.39
N VAL A 86 2.72 -5.02 0.15
CA VAL A 86 3.70 -4.73 -0.90
C VAL A 86 3.07 -4.61 -2.27
N LEU A 87 2.38 -5.67 -2.75
CA LEU A 87 1.81 -5.69 -4.09
C LEU A 87 0.68 -4.65 -4.26
N PRO A 88 -0.29 -4.51 -3.35
CA PRO A 88 -1.34 -3.49 -3.47
C PRO A 88 -0.80 -2.07 -3.49
N LEU A 89 0.14 -1.74 -2.60
CA LEU A 89 0.65 -0.36 -2.51
C LEU A 89 1.50 0.02 -3.72
N TYR A 90 2.36 -0.88 -4.22
CA TYR A 90 3.06 -0.60 -5.48
C TYR A 90 2.09 -0.47 -6.66
N LYS A 91 1.04 -1.28 -6.69
CA LYS A 91 0.02 -1.19 -7.74
C LYS A 91 -0.75 0.14 -7.68
N LEU A 92 -1.08 0.60 -6.47
CA LEU A 92 -1.69 1.91 -6.27
C LEU A 92 -0.77 3.04 -6.77
N VAL A 93 0.53 3.00 -6.43
CA VAL A 93 1.50 3.98 -6.92
C VAL A 93 1.56 3.98 -8.45
N GLU A 94 1.65 2.81 -9.09
CA GLU A 94 1.66 2.69 -10.55
C GLU A 94 0.42 3.33 -11.19
N VAL A 95 -0.78 2.96 -10.71
CA VAL A 95 -2.05 3.47 -11.25
C VAL A 95 -2.16 4.98 -11.06
N THR A 96 -1.92 5.49 -9.84
CA THR A 96 -2.01 6.93 -9.56
C THR A 96 -1.03 7.75 -10.37
N LEU A 97 0.22 7.28 -10.55
CA LEU A 97 1.20 7.99 -11.35
C LEU A 97 0.87 7.98 -12.85
N ASN A 98 0.30 6.89 -13.37
CA ASN A 98 -0.19 6.84 -14.75
C ASN A 98 -1.37 7.81 -14.96
N GLU A 99 -2.37 7.78 -14.08
CA GLU A 99 -3.54 8.67 -14.16
C GLU A 99 -3.13 10.15 -14.08
N LEU A 100 -2.22 10.51 -13.18
CA LEU A 100 -1.69 11.87 -13.09
C LEU A 100 -0.82 12.23 -14.31
N GLY A 101 -0.04 11.27 -14.82
CA GLY A 101 0.78 11.45 -16.02
C GLY A 101 -0.07 11.78 -17.24
N GLU A 102 -1.13 11.03 -17.47
CA GLU A 102 -2.11 11.27 -18.54
C GLU A 102 -2.83 12.61 -18.35
N LYS A 103 -3.27 12.90 -17.12
CA LYS A 103 -3.95 14.17 -16.78
C LYS A 103 -3.11 15.40 -17.09
N TYR A 104 -1.79 15.34 -16.90
CA TYR A 104 -0.90 16.48 -17.11
C TYR A 104 -0.17 16.47 -18.47
N ALA A 105 -0.53 15.57 -19.38
CA ALA A 105 0.16 15.39 -20.66
C ALA A 105 0.17 16.67 -21.52
N GLU A 106 -0.95 17.40 -21.55
CA GLU A 106 -1.09 18.63 -22.36
C GLU A 106 -0.54 19.86 -21.63
N ASP A 107 -0.84 20.00 -20.33
CA ASP A 107 -0.50 21.20 -19.54
C ASP A 107 0.97 21.25 -19.12
N GLU A 108 1.57 20.11 -18.74
CA GLU A 108 2.90 20.04 -18.12
C GLU A 108 3.65 18.79 -18.63
N PRO A 109 4.10 18.77 -19.90
CA PRO A 109 4.68 17.57 -20.50
C PRO A 109 5.92 17.05 -19.75
N GLY A 110 6.69 17.94 -19.13
CA GLY A 110 7.83 17.55 -18.29
C GLY A 110 7.41 16.81 -17.00
N LEU A 111 6.32 17.25 -16.36
CA LEU A 111 5.77 16.56 -15.20
C LEU A 111 5.14 15.23 -15.62
N SER A 112 4.37 15.22 -16.70
CA SER A 112 3.79 13.99 -17.26
C SER A 112 4.86 12.93 -17.52
N ALA A 113 5.95 13.29 -18.22
CA ALA A 113 7.06 12.39 -18.48
C ALA A 113 7.71 11.84 -17.19
N ALA A 114 7.89 12.70 -16.17
CA ALA A 114 8.45 12.28 -14.89
C ALA A 114 7.51 11.31 -14.14
N LEU A 115 6.19 11.53 -14.18
CA LEU A 115 5.20 10.66 -13.55
C LEU A 115 5.14 9.29 -14.23
N LEU A 116 5.12 9.25 -15.56
CA LEU A 116 5.13 8.00 -16.32
C LEU A 116 6.44 7.21 -16.11
N ALA A 117 7.57 7.91 -16.00
CA ALA A 117 8.83 7.28 -15.59
C ALA A 117 8.74 6.70 -14.17
N GLY A 118 8.13 7.43 -13.23
CA GLY A 118 7.85 6.94 -11.88
C GLY A 118 6.95 5.70 -11.87
N ALA A 119 5.89 5.68 -12.69
CA ALA A 119 5.02 4.52 -12.86
C ALA A 119 5.79 3.31 -13.39
N THR A 120 6.66 3.51 -14.39
CA THR A 120 7.55 2.45 -14.92
C THR A 120 8.47 1.86 -13.83
N VAL A 121 8.98 2.71 -12.93
CA VAL A 121 9.77 2.25 -11.78
C VAL A 121 8.90 1.44 -10.82
N ALA A 122 7.65 1.85 -10.55
CA ALA A 122 6.73 1.07 -9.74
C ALA A 122 6.46 -0.31 -10.38
N THR A 123 6.20 -0.38 -11.70
CA THR A 123 6.03 -1.64 -12.44
C THR A 123 7.25 -2.56 -12.28
N LYS A 124 8.46 -2.02 -12.36
CA LYS A 124 9.70 -2.79 -12.12
C LYS A 124 9.72 -3.40 -10.72
N TYR A 125 9.32 -2.65 -9.69
CA TYR A 125 9.27 -3.18 -8.33
C TYR A 125 8.13 -4.17 -8.11
N ILE A 126 6.99 -4.02 -8.79
CA ILE A 126 5.93 -5.03 -8.82
C ILE A 126 6.48 -6.34 -9.39
N PHE A 127 7.20 -6.29 -10.52
CA PHE A 127 7.80 -7.48 -11.12
C PHE A 127 8.80 -8.16 -10.17
N ASN A 128 9.69 -7.39 -9.54
CA ASN A 128 10.63 -7.91 -8.56
C ASN A 128 9.93 -8.52 -7.33
N ALA A 129 8.86 -7.88 -6.85
CA ALA A 129 8.05 -8.38 -5.74
C ALA A 129 7.33 -9.68 -6.10
N LEU A 130 6.80 -9.77 -7.33
CA LEU A 130 6.19 -10.99 -7.84
C LEU A 130 7.21 -12.12 -7.96
N PHE A 131 8.47 -11.86 -8.31
CA PHE A 131 9.48 -12.92 -8.35
C PHE A 131 9.64 -13.66 -7.01
N GLY A 132 9.50 -12.96 -5.87
CA GLY A 132 9.56 -13.56 -4.54
C GLY A 132 8.26 -14.26 -4.12
N ASP A 133 8.37 -15.54 -3.75
CA ASP A 133 7.22 -16.33 -3.28
C ASP A 133 6.55 -15.74 -2.03
N TYR A 134 7.32 -15.16 -1.11
CA TYR A 134 6.79 -14.67 0.16
C TYR A 134 5.89 -13.45 0.02
N VAL A 135 6.19 -12.55 -0.92
CA VAL A 135 5.37 -11.35 -1.15
C VAL A 135 4.06 -11.73 -1.81
N LEU A 136 4.12 -12.60 -2.83
CA LEU A 136 2.93 -13.15 -3.48
C LEU A 136 2.07 -13.94 -2.49
N LEU A 137 2.70 -14.81 -1.69
CA LEU A 137 2.01 -15.57 -0.66
C LEU A 137 1.40 -14.67 0.41
N GLY A 138 2.11 -13.64 0.87
CA GLY A 138 1.60 -12.68 1.83
C GLY A 138 0.31 -12.03 1.33
N ALA A 139 0.28 -11.63 0.06
CA ALA A 139 -0.93 -11.09 -0.54
C ALA A 139 -2.06 -12.14 -0.61
N VAL A 140 -1.77 -13.36 -1.04
CA VAL A 140 -2.76 -14.45 -1.14
C VAL A 140 -3.33 -14.84 0.23
N LEU A 141 -2.52 -14.80 1.28
CA LEU A 141 -2.95 -15.10 2.65
C LEU A 141 -3.71 -13.95 3.32
N HIS A 142 -3.84 -12.80 2.64
CA HIS A 142 -4.66 -11.71 3.12
C HIS A 142 -6.15 -12.00 2.84
N PRO A 143 -7.02 -12.04 3.87
CA PRO A 143 -8.42 -12.44 3.71
C PRO A 143 -9.23 -11.54 2.76
N ALA A 144 -8.90 -10.25 2.70
CA ALA A 144 -9.58 -9.30 1.82
C ALA A 144 -9.13 -9.39 0.34
N MET A 145 -8.00 -10.04 0.05
CA MET A 145 -7.41 -10.06 -1.29
C MET A 145 -7.50 -11.45 -1.92
N ARG A 146 -6.89 -12.44 -1.26
CA ARG A 146 -6.82 -13.83 -1.72
C ARG A 146 -6.29 -13.93 -3.16
N VAL A 147 -6.63 -14.99 -3.87
CA VAL A 147 -6.34 -15.14 -5.30
C VAL A 147 -7.16 -14.16 -6.15
N ALA A 148 -8.35 -13.77 -5.67
CA ALA A 148 -9.27 -12.89 -6.38
C ALA A 148 -8.67 -11.50 -6.70
N PHE A 149 -7.78 -11.00 -5.84
CA PHE A 149 -7.05 -9.76 -6.08
C PHE A 149 -6.22 -9.76 -7.37
N PHE A 150 -5.75 -10.93 -7.80
CA PHE A 150 -4.98 -11.10 -9.04
C PHE A 150 -5.83 -11.47 -10.25
N ALA A 151 -7.15 -11.66 -10.07
CA ALA A 151 -8.07 -12.08 -11.12
C ALA A 151 -8.80 -10.88 -11.74
N ASN A 152 -8.04 -9.88 -12.20
CA ASN A 152 -8.57 -8.68 -12.86
C ASN A 152 -7.67 -8.25 -14.04
N ASP A 153 -8.06 -7.18 -14.73
CA ASP A 153 -7.37 -6.58 -15.89
C ASP A 153 -6.01 -5.94 -15.55
N GLN A 154 -5.70 -5.78 -14.26
CA GLN A 154 -4.51 -5.08 -13.80
C GLN A 154 -3.32 -6.02 -13.55
N TRP A 155 -3.54 -7.34 -13.59
CA TRP A 155 -2.52 -8.37 -13.36
C TRP A 155 -2.44 -9.32 -14.54
N ASP A 156 -1.24 -9.85 -14.79
CA ASP A 156 -1.08 -10.95 -15.74
C ASP A 156 -1.81 -12.20 -15.21
N PRO A 157 -2.63 -12.90 -16.02
CA PRO A 157 -3.39 -14.07 -15.58
C PRO A 157 -2.53 -15.18 -14.97
N SER A 158 -1.26 -15.31 -15.37
CA SER A 158 -0.30 -16.26 -14.80
C SER A 158 -0.01 -16.00 -13.31
N VAL A 159 -0.16 -14.76 -12.84
CA VAL A 159 0.03 -14.39 -11.43
C VAL A 159 -1.01 -15.09 -10.55
N ALA A 160 -2.28 -15.05 -10.94
CA ALA A 160 -3.36 -15.72 -10.21
C ALA A 160 -3.16 -17.25 -10.19
N ILE A 161 -2.72 -17.83 -11.32
CA ILE A 161 -2.40 -19.26 -11.42
C ILE A 161 -1.26 -19.63 -10.48
N ARG A 162 -0.15 -18.89 -10.51
CA ARG A 162 1.01 -19.12 -9.64
C ARG A 162 0.67 -18.92 -8.17
N ALA A 163 -0.07 -17.87 -7.83
CA ALA A 163 -0.58 -17.62 -6.48
C ALA A 163 -1.32 -18.85 -5.91
N ARG A 164 -2.25 -19.41 -6.70
CA ARG A 164 -3.00 -20.62 -6.30
C ARG A 164 -2.09 -21.84 -6.17
N GLN A 165 -1.16 -22.04 -7.10
CA GLN A 165 -0.20 -23.16 -7.03
C GLN A 165 0.71 -23.07 -5.80
N LEU A 166 1.22 -21.88 -5.47
CA LEU A 166 2.03 -21.65 -4.27
C LEU A 166 1.25 -22.00 -3.00
N LEU A 167 -0.01 -21.54 -2.90
CA LEU A 167 -0.87 -21.86 -1.77
C LEU A 167 -1.09 -23.37 -1.63
N LEU A 168 -1.42 -24.06 -2.72
CA LEU A 168 -1.59 -25.52 -2.74
C LEU A 168 -0.31 -26.26 -2.31
N ASN A 169 0.86 -25.83 -2.82
CA ASN A 169 2.14 -26.43 -2.48
C ASN A 169 2.47 -26.28 -1.00
N ILE A 170 2.14 -25.14 -0.40
CA ILE A 170 2.36 -24.88 1.02
C ILE A 170 1.44 -25.75 1.87
N VAL A 171 0.15 -25.82 1.54
CA VAL A 171 -0.79 -26.70 2.25
C VAL A 171 -0.33 -28.16 2.20
N LYS A 172 0.12 -28.65 1.04
CA LYS A 172 0.69 -30.00 0.89
C LYS A 172 1.92 -30.22 1.78
N LYS A 173 2.87 -29.28 1.78
CA LYS A 173 4.08 -29.36 2.63
C LYS A 173 3.73 -29.39 4.11
N TYR A 174 2.77 -28.57 4.54
CA TYR A 174 2.28 -28.58 5.93
C TYR A 174 1.59 -29.89 6.30
N ALA A 175 0.77 -30.45 5.40
CA ALA A 175 0.12 -31.75 5.63
C ALA A 175 1.14 -32.88 5.79
N GLN A 176 2.21 -32.90 4.97
CA GLN A 176 3.30 -33.88 5.05
C GLN A 176 4.09 -33.75 6.35
N ALA A 177 4.55 -32.54 6.71
CA ALA A 177 5.30 -32.30 7.93
C ALA A 177 4.55 -32.66 9.23
N ARG A 178 3.21 -32.71 9.17
CA ARG A 178 2.35 -33.16 10.27
C ARG A 178 2.27 -34.68 10.37
N GLN A 179 2.31 -35.41 9.26
CA GLN A 179 2.33 -36.88 9.30
C GLN A 179 3.62 -37.40 9.96
N ASP A 180 4.70 -36.63 9.84
CA ASP A 180 6.00 -36.96 10.41
C ASP A 180 6.16 -36.57 11.90
N ASN A 181 5.24 -35.78 12.48
CA ASN A 181 5.32 -35.29 13.86
C ASN A 181 4.04 -35.60 14.67
N SER A 182 4.17 -36.34 15.77
CA SER A 182 3.07 -36.62 16.70
C SER A 182 2.49 -35.34 17.33
N PRO A 183 1.16 -35.22 17.53
CA PRO A 183 0.53 -33.94 17.84
C PRO A 183 0.68 -33.55 19.32
N GLY A 184 1.48 -32.52 19.59
CA GLY A 184 1.50 -31.81 20.87
C GLY A 184 0.26 -30.91 21.05
N ARG A 185 -0.34 -30.96 22.24
CA ARG A 185 -1.53 -30.20 22.69
C ARG A 185 -1.36 -28.68 22.50
N VAL A 186 -2.37 -28.00 21.93
CA VAL A 186 -2.40 -26.54 21.79
C VAL A 186 -3.36 -25.94 22.83
N GLY A 187 -2.82 -25.06 23.69
CA GLY A 187 -3.57 -24.32 24.70
C GLY A 187 -4.57 -23.35 24.09
N THR A 188 -5.74 -23.30 24.71
CA THR A 188 -6.77 -22.27 24.56
C THR A 188 -6.37 -21.08 25.43
N ASP A 189 -6.28 -19.87 24.88
CA ASP A 189 -6.65 -18.63 25.57
C ASP A 189 -6.57 -17.44 24.60
N PHE A 190 -7.30 -16.38 24.94
CA PHE A 190 -7.37 -15.02 24.37
C PHE A 190 -8.53 -14.72 23.42
N ALA A 191 -9.55 -14.09 24.02
CA ALA A 191 -10.58 -13.32 23.33
C ALA A 191 -10.03 -11.94 22.88
N PRO A 192 -10.39 -11.44 21.69
CA PRO A 192 -9.96 -10.12 21.21
C PRO A 192 -10.78 -9.00 21.86
N LYS A 193 -10.10 -7.92 22.26
CA LYS A 193 -10.75 -6.64 22.60
C LYS A 193 -11.06 -5.89 21.30
N SER A 194 -12.32 -5.56 21.07
CA SER A 194 -12.75 -4.68 19.99
C SER A 194 -12.42 -3.23 20.34
N SER A 195 -11.42 -2.64 19.70
CA SER A 195 -11.28 -1.18 19.64
C SER A 195 -12.18 -0.67 18.52
N GLY A 196 -13.31 -0.08 18.90
CA GLY A 196 -14.17 0.66 17.99
C GLY A 196 -13.55 2.01 17.68
N GLU A 197 -12.95 2.14 16.50
CA GLU A 197 -12.74 3.43 15.85
C GLU A 197 -13.25 3.32 14.42
N THR A 198 -14.15 4.22 14.06
CA THR A 198 -14.69 4.41 12.71
C THR A 198 -13.54 4.64 11.72
N PRO A 199 -13.41 3.83 10.65
CA PRO A 199 -12.23 3.90 9.81
C PRO A 199 -12.33 5.08 8.85
N GLN A 200 -11.38 6.02 8.94
CA GLN A 200 -10.90 6.66 7.72
C GLN A 200 -10.46 5.55 6.76
N LEU A 201 -10.88 5.62 5.50
CA LEU A 201 -10.46 4.67 4.46
C LEU A 201 -8.93 4.63 4.40
N SER A 202 -8.34 3.58 4.97
CA SER A 202 -6.90 3.29 4.91
C SER A 202 -6.45 3.27 3.45
N ILE A 203 -5.26 3.80 3.14
CA ILE A 203 -4.74 3.75 1.76
C ILE A 203 -4.60 2.30 1.27
N PHE A 204 -4.43 1.36 2.19
CA PHE A 204 -4.49 -0.06 1.89
C PHE A 204 -5.91 -0.51 1.49
N ALA A 205 -6.96 0.00 2.13
CA ALA A 205 -8.34 -0.24 1.70
C ALA A 205 -8.59 0.31 0.29
N MET A 206 -8.04 1.49 -0.05
CA MET A 206 -8.09 2.01 -1.43
C MET A 206 -7.33 1.10 -2.41
N ALA A 207 -6.13 0.65 -2.04
CA ALA A 207 -5.31 -0.24 -2.86
C ALA A 207 -5.96 -1.60 -3.13
N THR A 208 -6.77 -2.11 -2.20
CA THR A 208 -7.49 -3.39 -2.33
C THR A 208 -8.88 -3.24 -2.96
N ALA A 209 -9.45 -2.04 -2.93
CA ALA A 209 -10.73 -1.70 -3.55
C ALA A 209 -10.62 -1.40 -5.07
N LEU A 210 -9.39 -1.38 -5.63
CA LEU A 210 -9.15 -1.35 -7.07
C LEU A 210 -9.81 -2.59 -7.73
N LYS A 211 -11.06 -2.41 -8.15
CA LYS A 211 -11.90 -3.37 -8.92
C LYS A 211 -11.87 -4.81 -8.39
N THR A 212 -12.06 -5.01 -7.09
CA THR A 212 -12.60 -6.30 -6.63
C THR A 212 -14.08 -6.34 -7.01
N ASN A 213 -14.48 -7.23 -7.93
CA ASN A 213 -15.90 -7.41 -8.27
C ASN A 213 -16.71 -7.65 -6.97
N PRO A 214 -17.90 -7.02 -6.81
CA PRO A 214 -18.75 -7.29 -5.67
C PRO A 214 -19.09 -8.79 -5.68
N ALA A 215 -18.89 -9.43 -4.53
CA ALA A 215 -19.07 -10.86 -4.39
C ALA A 215 -20.54 -11.27 -4.64
N PRO A 216 -20.80 -12.33 -5.43
CA PRO A 216 -22.08 -13.01 -5.36
C PRO A 216 -22.26 -13.63 -3.95
N ALA A 217 -23.52 -13.74 -3.52
CA ALA A 217 -23.92 -14.21 -2.20
C ALA A 217 -23.21 -15.52 -1.79
N ALA A 218 -22.81 -15.60 -0.52
CA ALA A 218 -22.09 -16.72 0.07
C ALA A 218 -22.73 -18.08 -0.28
N PRO A 219 -22.01 -19.03 -0.87
CA PRO A 219 -22.50 -20.40 -0.96
C PRO A 219 -22.51 -21.01 0.45
N ARG A 220 -23.63 -21.67 0.78
CA ARG A 220 -23.73 -22.55 1.96
C ARG A 220 -22.61 -23.59 1.91
N ALA A 221 -22.04 -23.92 3.08
CA ALA A 221 -21.00 -24.93 3.25
C ALA A 221 -21.36 -26.21 2.48
N VAL A 222 -20.63 -26.47 1.39
CA VAL A 222 -20.73 -27.72 0.65
C VAL A 222 -19.72 -28.67 1.25
N ASN A 223 -20.21 -29.68 1.97
CA ASN A 223 -19.39 -30.79 2.46
C ASN A 223 -18.56 -31.36 1.30
N GLY A 224 -17.23 -31.40 1.45
CA GLY A 224 -16.32 -32.05 0.49
C GLY A 224 -15.46 -31.13 -0.38
N LYS A 225 -15.48 -29.80 -0.20
CA LYS A 225 -14.50 -28.91 -0.87
C LYS A 225 -13.17 -28.86 -0.12
N ASP A 226 -12.07 -28.93 -0.87
CA ASP A 226 -10.69 -28.71 -0.40
C ASP A 226 -10.59 -27.37 0.37
N GLU A 227 -9.84 -27.33 1.47
CA GLU A 227 -9.70 -26.14 2.34
C GLU A 227 -9.21 -24.92 1.56
N VAL A 228 -8.38 -25.15 0.54
CA VAL A 228 -7.89 -24.10 -0.38
C VAL A 228 -9.03 -23.52 -1.21
N GLU A 229 -9.95 -24.36 -1.68
CA GLU A 229 -11.14 -23.93 -2.42
C GLU A 229 -12.12 -23.20 -1.50
N LEU A 230 -12.22 -23.62 -0.24
CA LEU A 230 -13.04 -22.93 0.76
C LEU A 230 -12.51 -21.52 1.02
N TYR A 231 -11.19 -21.39 1.21
CA TYR A 231 -10.54 -20.10 1.45
C TYR A 231 -10.65 -19.19 0.22
N CYS A 232 -10.32 -19.70 -0.98
CA CYS A 232 -10.40 -18.92 -2.21
C CYS A 232 -11.84 -18.61 -2.64
N GLY A 233 -12.82 -19.40 -2.20
CA GLY A 233 -14.23 -19.31 -2.58
C GLY A 233 -15.05 -18.21 -1.89
N ASN A 234 -14.40 -17.27 -1.19
CA ASN A 234 -15.04 -16.11 -0.56
C ASN A 234 -16.15 -16.41 0.47
N ILE A 235 -16.08 -17.58 1.13
CA ILE A 235 -17.14 -18.07 2.04
C ILE A 235 -17.23 -17.28 3.35
N SER A 236 -16.16 -16.56 3.74
CA SER A 236 -16.16 -15.71 4.92
C SER A 236 -16.09 -14.23 4.53
N PRO A 237 -17.11 -13.41 4.86
CA PRO A 237 -17.04 -11.97 4.68
C PRO A 237 -15.92 -11.42 5.56
N VAL A 238 -15.07 -10.61 4.96
CA VAL A 238 -14.12 -9.77 5.68
C VAL A 238 -14.77 -8.41 5.72
N ALA A 239 -14.93 -7.84 6.92
CA ALA A 239 -15.41 -6.46 7.03
C ALA A 239 -14.47 -5.53 6.24
N GLN A 240 -15.03 -4.59 5.48
CA GLN A 240 -14.23 -3.55 4.82
C GLN A 240 -13.35 -2.84 5.86
N GLY A 241 -12.08 -2.59 5.54
CA GLY A 241 -11.13 -1.92 6.44
C GLY A 241 -10.45 -2.84 7.46
N PHE A 242 -10.48 -4.15 7.26
CA PHE A 242 -9.75 -5.08 8.11
C PHE A 242 -8.26 -5.13 7.74
N ASP A 243 -7.44 -4.37 8.47
CA ASP A 243 -6.00 -4.20 8.21
C ASP A 243 -5.10 -5.21 8.93
N ASP A 244 -5.62 -6.11 9.79
CA ASP A 244 -4.81 -7.07 10.57
C ASP A 244 -5.08 -8.54 10.21
N PRO A 245 -4.53 -9.07 9.11
CA PRO A 245 -4.79 -10.43 8.66
C PRO A 245 -4.50 -11.50 9.73
N LEU A 246 -3.56 -11.26 10.66
CA LEU A 246 -3.25 -12.23 11.72
C LEU A 246 -4.39 -12.39 12.71
N THR A 247 -5.06 -11.30 13.08
CA THR A 247 -6.22 -11.37 13.96
C THR A 247 -7.38 -12.10 13.30
N TRP A 248 -7.58 -11.94 11.98
CA TRP A 248 -8.59 -12.73 11.27
C TRP A 248 -8.25 -14.21 11.27
N TRP A 249 -7.00 -14.59 11.00
CA TRP A 249 -6.59 -16.00 11.04
C TRP A 249 -6.77 -16.62 12.43
N LYS A 250 -6.57 -15.85 13.51
CA LYS A 250 -6.82 -16.31 14.88
C LYS A 250 -8.30 -16.61 15.14
N VAL A 251 -9.20 -15.73 14.70
CA VAL A 251 -10.66 -15.87 14.91
C VAL A 251 -11.25 -16.92 13.97
N SER A 252 -10.86 -16.91 12.71
CA SER A 252 -11.34 -17.84 11.67
C SER A 252 -10.74 -19.24 11.82
N ARG A 253 -9.92 -19.48 12.85
CA ARG A 253 -9.37 -20.79 13.18
C ARG A 253 -10.45 -21.87 13.31
N LEU A 254 -11.67 -21.51 13.71
CA LEU A 254 -12.77 -22.46 13.88
C LEU A 254 -13.55 -22.74 12.58
N LEU A 255 -13.45 -21.85 11.59
CA LEU A 255 -14.22 -21.92 10.32
C LEU A 255 -13.53 -22.81 9.30
N PHE A 256 -12.22 -22.70 9.21
CA PHE A 256 -11.40 -23.74 8.62
C PHE A 256 -11.23 -24.80 9.70
N ASN A 257 -11.17 -26.08 9.35
CA ASN A 257 -11.07 -27.15 10.35
C ASN A 257 -9.64 -27.16 10.94
N LEU A 258 -9.15 -26.05 11.49
CA LEU A 258 -7.80 -25.81 12.03
C LEU A 258 -7.65 -26.36 13.47
N ASN A 259 -8.40 -27.42 13.78
CA ASN A 259 -7.82 -28.57 14.48
C ASN A 259 -6.80 -29.32 13.58
N ALA A 260 -6.75 -28.95 12.30
CA ALA A 260 -5.77 -29.29 11.29
C ALA A 260 -5.15 -28.05 10.62
N GLY A 261 -3.99 -27.60 11.07
CA GLY A 261 -2.87 -27.45 10.11
C GLY A 261 -2.38 -26.07 9.67
N LEU A 262 -3.00 -24.94 9.99
CA LEU A 262 -2.46 -23.61 9.66
C LEU A 262 -2.41 -22.73 10.91
N ILE A 263 -1.67 -23.21 11.92
CA ILE A 263 -1.22 -22.32 12.98
C ILE A 263 0.16 -21.80 12.56
N PHE A 264 0.21 -20.54 12.14
CA PHE A 264 1.45 -19.77 12.14
C PHE A 264 1.90 -19.61 13.61
N TYR A 265 2.51 -20.67 14.16
CA TYR A 265 3.05 -20.62 15.51
C TYR A 265 4.28 -19.71 15.48
N ASN A 266 4.10 -18.61 16.17
CA ASN A 266 5.05 -17.56 16.40
C ASN A 266 6.17 -18.11 17.29
N ARG A 267 7.26 -18.64 16.71
CA ARG A 267 8.55 -18.71 17.44
C ARG A 267 9.85 -18.86 16.64
N THR A 268 9.86 -19.03 15.33
CA THR A 268 11.16 -19.18 14.62
C THR A 268 11.24 -18.63 13.20
N ILE A 269 10.14 -18.29 12.54
CA ILE A 269 10.18 -17.78 11.15
C ILE A 269 10.28 -16.24 11.09
N TRP A 270 9.92 -15.54 12.16
CA TRP A 270 9.91 -14.07 12.22
C TRP A 270 10.68 -13.54 13.44
N GLY A 271 11.90 -14.03 13.64
CA GLY A 271 12.75 -13.60 14.74
C GLY A 271 14.23 -13.55 14.38
N ARG A 272 14.68 -12.42 13.84
CA ARG A 272 15.62 -11.47 14.47
C ARG A 272 15.49 -10.12 13.78
#